data_AF-A0AA36NBQ3-F1
#
_entry.id   AF-A0AA36NBQ3-F1
#
_cell.length_a   1.000
_cell.length_b   1.000
_cell.length_c   1.000
_cell.angle_alpha   90.00
_cell.angle_beta   90.00
_cell.angle_gamma   90.00
#
_symmetry.space_group_name_H-M   'P 1'
#
loop_
_entity.id
_entity.type
_entity.pdbx_description
1 polymer ?
#
loop_
_entity_poly.entity_id
_entity_poly.type
_entity_poly.pdbx_seq_one_letter_code
_entity_poly.pdbx_strand_id
1 'polypeptide(L)'
;MVVYPFSMRFHNKRMETLTHRVLCLSGTAAVLVVIKFVSTFMTKTDIIEQFHEDTKQQTPEWMNGPYGKLGVGGIVLLLSLIIPCCGFIGAKSNNRTCLGCFSCCNCCGGCLNFLQAILIILLMVAMGGVEGGCRELNSCPGIMDACKSMKSDDFALSTYEGCFDYLISMFPMAYAGLGVAVAISCCAVCFQCASAKWGRELYEELAVEELVFESDEDV
;
A
#
# COMPACT_ATOMS: atom_id res chain seq x y z
N MET A 1 17.67 32.22 -11.12
CA MET A 1 17.59 31.16 -12.13
C MET A 1 17.67 29.84 -11.37
N VAL A 2 16.55 29.13 -11.23
CA VAL A 2 16.55 27.83 -10.53
C VAL A 2 17.06 26.82 -11.57
N VAL A 3 18.29 26.36 -11.40
CA VAL A 3 18.88 25.33 -12.27
C VAL A 3 18.23 24.02 -11.87
N TYR A 4 17.22 23.60 -12.62
CA TYR A 4 16.66 22.27 -12.43
C TYR A 4 17.71 21.24 -12.87
N PRO A 5 17.91 20.16 -12.10
CA PRO A 5 18.89 19.11 -12.45
C PRO A 5 18.56 18.37 -13.75
N PHE A 6 17.39 18.63 -14.34
CA PHE A 6 16.97 18.10 -15.62
C PHE A 6 16.64 19.28 -16.54
N SER A 7 17.28 19.33 -17.72
CA SER A 7 17.03 20.33 -18.77
C SER A 7 15.63 20.14 -19.39
N MET A 8 14.58 20.40 -18.62
CA MET A 8 13.20 20.42 -19.10
C MET A 8 12.92 21.80 -19.70
N ARG A 9 12.39 21.83 -20.93
CA ARG A 9 11.94 23.06 -21.58
C ARG A 9 10.44 23.18 -21.36
N PHE A 10 10.02 24.22 -20.67
CA PHE A 10 8.61 24.52 -20.45
C PHE A 10 8.24 25.75 -21.27
N HIS A 11 7.16 25.66 -22.05
CA HIS A 11 6.59 26.81 -22.76
C HIS A 11 5.72 27.67 -21.85
N ASN A 12 5.17 27.10 -20.77
CA ASN A 12 4.23 27.76 -19.88
C ASN A 12 4.63 27.58 -18.39
N LYS A 13 4.57 28.66 -17.59
CA LYS A 13 4.78 28.65 -16.13
C LYS A 13 3.82 27.71 -15.40
N ARG A 14 2.60 27.56 -15.92
CA ARG A 14 1.60 26.64 -15.35
C ARG A 14 2.06 25.18 -15.46
N MET A 15 2.56 24.80 -16.63
CA MET A 15 3.09 23.46 -16.88
C MET A 15 4.31 23.16 -16.01
N GLU A 16 5.23 24.13 -15.88
CA GLU A 16 6.38 23.99 -14.96
C GLU A 16 5.93 23.66 -13.53
N THR A 17 4.92 24.38 -13.04
CA THR A 17 4.37 24.17 -11.69
C THR A 17 3.71 22.79 -11.55
N LEU A 18 2.95 22.36 -12.56
CA LEU A 18 2.30 21.05 -12.57
C LEU A 18 3.31 19.90 -12.64
N THR A 19 4.29 20.00 -13.53
CA THR A 19 5.39 19.03 -13.66
C THR A 19 6.15 18.91 -12.34
N HIS A 20 6.47 20.01 -11.67
CA HIS A 20 7.13 19.97 -10.37
C HIS A 20 6.29 19.24 -9.32
N ARG A 21 4.97 19.48 -9.27
CA ARG A 21 4.06 18.79 -8.35
C ARG A 21 4.00 17.30 -8.63
N VAL A 22 3.87 16.90 -9.89
CA VAL A 22 3.85 15.49 -10.31
C VAL A 22 5.17 14.81 -9.95
N LEU A 23 6.32 15.42 -10.25
CA LEU A 23 7.63 14.89 -9.92
C LEU A 23 7.85 14.73 -8.41
N CYS A 24 7.44 15.72 -7.62
CA CYS A 24 7.54 15.67 -6.16
C CYS A 24 6.66 14.55 -5.58
N LEU A 25 5.42 14.39 -6.08
CA LEU A 25 4.55 13.30 -5.65
C LEU A 25 5.07 11.93 -6.08
N SER A 26 5.50 11.76 -7.34
CA SER A 26 6.07 10.50 -7.82
C SER A 26 7.32 10.12 -7.04
N GLY A 27 8.21 11.08 -6.77
CA GLY A 27 9.40 10.86 -5.94
C GLY A 27 9.05 10.46 -4.51
N THR A 28 8.12 11.18 -3.88
CA THR A 28 7.64 10.86 -2.53
C THR A 28 7.01 9.47 -2.48
N ALA A 29 6.17 9.13 -3.44
CA ALA A 29 5.54 7.81 -3.55
C ALA A 29 6.58 6.69 -3.70
N ALA A 30 7.59 6.87 -4.56
CA ALA A 30 8.67 5.90 -4.73
C ALA A 30 9.44 5.67 -3.42
N VAL A 31 9.79 6.75 -2.69
CA VAL A 31 10.47 6.67 -1.39
C VAL A 31 9.61 5.92 -0.37
N LEU A 32 8.32 6.25 -0.27
CA LEU A 32 7.41 5.57 0.66
C LEU A 32 7.26 4.07 0.35
N VAL A 33 7.20 3.69 -0.94
CA VAL A 33 7.17 2.29 -1.37
C VAL A 33 8.44 1.56 -0.93
N VAL A 34 9.62 2.16 -1.12
CA VAL A 34 10.89 1.56 -0.71
C VAL A 34 10.97 1.44 0.82
N ILE A 35 10.61 2.48 1.58
CA ILE A 35 10.60 2.45 3.05
C ILE A 35 9.65 1.36 3.55
N LYS A 36 8.44 1.26 2.99
CA LYS A 36 7.46 0.22 3.35
C LYS A 36 8.00 -1.17 3.06
N PHE A 37 8.63 -1.37 1.90
CA PHE A 37 9.24 -2.64 1.52
C PHE A 37 10.36 -3.04 2.49
N VAL A 38 11.29 -2.13 2.77
CA VAL A 38 12.39 -2.37 3.72
C VAL A 38 11.84 -2.66 5.12
N SER A 39 10.88 -1.87 5.60
CA SER A 39 10.26 -2.07 6.91
C SER A 39 9.56 -3.42 7.01
N THR A 40 8.82 -3.82 5.96
CA THR A 40 8.14 -5.12 5.91
C THR A 40 9.13 -6.28 5.84
N PHE A 41 10.23 -6.11 5.10
CA PHE A 41 11.27 -7.11 4.99
C PHE A 41 11.97 -7.33 6.34
N MET A 42 12.34 -6.24 7.03
CA MET A 42 13.01 -6.27 8.33
C MET A 42 12.10 -6.81 9.45
N THR A 43 10.81 -6.46 9.45
CA THR A 43 9.87 -6.95 10.48
C THR A 43 9.49 -8.42 10.27
N LYS A 44 9.39 -8.87 9.02
CA LYS A 44 9.05 -10.27 8.74
C LYS A 44 10.21 -11.23 8.99
N THR A 45 11.46 -10.79 8.90
CA THR A 45 12.60 -11.65 9.23
C THR A 45 12.58 -12.09 10.69
N ASP A 46 12.13 -11.23 11.61
CA ASP A 46 12.12 -11.55 13.05
C ASP A 46 10.89 -12.37 13.47
N ILE A 47 9.71 -12.13 12.86
CA ILE A 47 8.45 -12.76 13.28
C ILE A 47 8.27 -14.17 12.68
N ILE A 48 8.75 -14.39 11.45
CA ILE A 48 8.58 -15.66 10.74
C ILE A 48 9.38 -16.78 11.40
N GLU A 49 10.52 -16.48 12.02
CA GLU A 49 11.37 -17.49 12.67
C GLU A 49 10.71 -18.14 13.89
N GLN A 50 9.79 -17.43 14.58
CA GLN A 50 9.09 -17.97 15.76
C GLN A 50 7.81 -18.76 15.45
N PHE A 51 7.17 -18.53 14.30
CA PHE A 51 5.89 -19.20 13.96
C PHE A 51 6.03 -20.36 12.96
N HIS A 52 7.20 -20.58 12.36
CA HIS A 52 7.37 -21.55 11.27
C HIS A 52 7.76 -22.97 11.68
N GLU A 53 7.90 -23.30 12.97
CA GLU A 53 8.12 -24.70 13.35
C GLU A 53 6.90 -25.58 13.05
N ASP A 54 5.68 -25.05 13.10
CA ASP A 54 4.44 -25.85 12.94
C ASP A 54 3.81 -25.82 11.53
N THR A 55 4.12 -24.84 10.68
CA THR A 55 3.46 -24.67 9.36
C THR A 55 4.34 -25.17 8.19
N LYS A 56 5.04 -26.30 8.34
CA LYS A 56 5.95 -26.84 7.31
C LYS A 56 5.25 -27.49 6.09
N GLN A 57 3.91 -27.67 6.09
CA GLN A 57 3.33 -28.71 5.24
C GLN A 57 2.63 -28.28 3.92
N GLN A 58 2.48 -26.99 3.59
CA GLN A 58 1.73 -26.61 2.36
C GLN A 58 2.30 -25.50 1.47
N THR A 59 3.38 -24.82 1.86
CA THR A 59 4.06 -23.89 0.94
C THR A 59 4.97 -24.69 0.00
N PRO A 60 4.88 -24.52 -1.32
CA PRO A 60 5.75 -25.23 -2.25
C PRO A 60 7.22 -24.89 -1.94
N GLU A 61 8.08 -25.93 -1.88
CA GLU A 61 9.46 -25.82 -1.37
C GLU A 61 10.28 -24.69 -2.00
N TRP A 62 10.02 -24.37 -3.27
CA TRP A 62 10.71 -23.30 -3.99
C TRP A 62 10.45 -21.89 -3.41
N MET A 63 9.31 -21.66 -2.73
CA MET A 63 9.01 -20.38 -2.07
C MET A 63 9.73 -20.22 -0.73
N ASN A 64 10.16 -21.32 -0.09
CA ASN A 64 10.83 -21.28 1.20
C ASN A 64 12.32 -20.94 1.10
N GLY A 65 12.90 -21.05 -0.10
CA GLY A 65 14.28 -20.63 -0.34
C GLY A 65 14.45 -19.09 -0.29
N PRO A 66 15.66 -18.59 0.00
CA PRO A 66 15.95 -17.15 -0.01
C PRO A 66 15.62 -16.49 -1.35
N TYR A 67 15.80 -17.23 -2.45
CA TYR A 67 15.44 -16.79 -3.80
C TYR A 67 13.92 -16.66 -4.03
N GLY A 68 13.09 -17.48 -3.37
CA GLY A 68 11.64 -17.40 -3.48
C GLY A 68 11.10 -16.13 -2.84
N LYS A 69 11.55 -15.83 -1.61
CA LYS A 69 11.17 -14.61 -0.87
C LYS A 69 11.67 -13.34 -1.57
N LEU A 70 12.92 -13.34 -2.03
CA LEU A 70 13.49 -12.22 -2.80
C LEU A 70 12.81 -12.04 -4.17
N GLY A 71 12.49 -13.15 -4.85
CA GLY A 71 11.84 -13.11 -6.15
C GLY A 71 10.45 -12.48 -6.09
N VAL A 72 9.58 -12.97 -5.21
CA VAL A 72 8.22 -12.42 -5.06
C VAL A 72 8.27 -10.98 -4.55
N GLY A 73 9.06 -10.71 -3.51
CA GLY A 73 9.21 -9.36 -2.97
C GLY A 73 9.77 -8.37 -3.99
N GLY A 74 10.78 -8.77 -4.75
CA GLY A 74 11.41 -7.98 -5.79
C GLY A 74 10.46 -7.65 -6.93
N ILE A 75 9.68 -8.62 -7.41
CA ILE A 75 8.65 -8.39 -8.45
C ILE A 75 7.60 -7.39 -7.96
N VAL A 76 7.11 -7.55 -6.72
CA VAL A 76 6.14 -6.61 -6.14
C VAL A 76 6.73 -5.20 -6.02
N LEU A 77 7.98 -5.07 -5.59
CA LEU A 77 8.68 -3.78 -5.51
C LEU A 77 8.83 -3.14 -6.89
N LEU A 78 9.26 -3.91 -7.90
CA LEU A 78 9.40 -3.43 -9.27
C LEU A 78 8.06 -2.94 -9.83
N LEU A 79 7.00 -3.74 -9.69
CA LEU A 79 5.64 -3.36 -10.11
C LEU A 79 5.16 -2.09 -9.40
N SER A 80 5.50 -1.94 -8.11
CA SER A 80 5.15 -0.76 -7.32
C SER A 80 5.90 0.51 -7.76
N LEU A 81 7.11 0.37 -8.32
CA LEU A 81 7.92 1.48 -8.83
C LEU A 81 7.57 1.89 -10.26
N ILE A 82 6.90 1.02 -11.04
CA ILE A 82 6.47 1.35 -12.41
C ILE A 82 5.58 2.59 -12.43
N ILE A 83 4.64 2.72 -11.49
CA ILE A 83 3.69 3.85 -11.47
C ILE A 83 4.44 5.19 -11.26
N PRO A 84 5.28 5.35 -10.21
CA PRO A 84 6.16 6.53 -10.08
C PRO A 84 7.03 6.79 -11.32
N CYS A 85 7.59 5.74 -11.92
CA CYS A 85 8.40 5.87 -13.14
C CYS A 85 7.58 6.40 -14.32
N CYS A 86 6.34 5.96 -14.51
CA CYS A 86 5.44 6.52 -15.53
C CYS A 86 5.16 8.01 -15.30
N GLY A 87 4.97 8.42 -14.04
CA GLY A 87 4.82 9.83 -13.69
C GLY A 87 6.07 10.66 -14.02
N PHE A 88 7.25 10.15 -13.66
CA PHE A 88 8.53 10.79 -13.94
C PHE A 88 8.83 10.89 -15.44
N ILE A 89 8.77 9.77 -16.17
CA ILE A 89 9.04 9.71 -17.61
C ILE A 89 8.00 10.52 -18.39
N GLY A 90 6.73 10.41 -18.00
CA GLY A 90 5.63 11.18 -18.59
C GLY A 90 5.85 12.68 -18.48
N ALA A 91 6.21 13.16 -17.28
CA ALA A 91 6.45 14.58 -17.05
C ALA A 91 7.78 15.07 -17.65
N LYS A 92 8.82 14.24 -17.68
CA LYS A 92 10.14 14.60 -18.25
C LYS A 92 10.14 14.64 -19.77
N SER A 93 9.49 13.68 -20.41
CA SER A 93 9.50 13.50 -21.86
C SER A 93 8.24 14.04 -22.54
N ASN A 94 7.38 14.76 -21.81
CA ASN A 94 6.06 15.20 -22.27
C ASN A 94 5.23 14.06 -22.89
N ASN A 95 5.36 12.85 -22.37
CA ASN A 95 4.70 11.66 -22.92
C ASN A 95 3.32 11.48 -22.28
N ARG A 96 2.29 11.79 -23.08
CA ARG A 96 0.88 11.71 -22.69
C ARG A 96 0.45 10.29 -22.26
N THR A 97 0.91 9.25 -22.94
CA THR A 97 0.59 7.85 -22.59
C THR A 97 1.09 7.48 -21.19
N CYS A 98 2.32 7.88 -20.85
CA CYS A 98 2.88 7.65 -19.51
C CYS A 98 2.11 8.41 -18.43
N LEU A 99 1.72 9.67 -18.68
CA LEU A 99 0.92 10.46 -17.74
C LEU A 99 -0.51 9.91 -17.58
N GLY A 100 -1.11 9.40 -18.67
CA GLY A 100 -2.39 8.70 -18.63
C GLY A 100 -2.33 7.45 -17.77
N CYS A 101 -1.29 6.62 -17.94
CA CYS A 101 -1.04 5.46 -17.09
C CYS A 101 -0.85 5.87 -15.62
N PHE A 102 -0.03 6.88 -15.35
CA PHE A 102 0.19 7.40 -13.99
C PHE A 102 -1.13 7.86 -13.34
N SER A 103 -1.94 8.66 -14.03
CA SER A 103 -3.21 9.18 -13.50
C SER A 103 -4.21 8.05 -13.27
N CYS A 104 -4.37 7.14 -14.24
CA CYS A 104 -5.28 6.00 -14.14
C CYS A 104 -4.91 5.05 -13.00
N CYS A 105 -3.62 4.69 -12.89
CA CYS A 105 -3.14 3.81 -11.83
C CYS A 105 -3.26 4.45 -10.44
N ASN A 106 -3.02 5.75 -10.29
CA ASN A 106 -3.25 6.44 -9.02
C ASN A 106 -4.74 6.52 -8.66
N CYS A 107 -5.62 6.76 -9.64
CA CYS A 107 -7.07 6.77 -9.41
C CYS A 107 -7.55 5.39 -8.94
N CYS A 108 -7.18 4.33 -9.66
CA CYS A 108 -7.52 2.95 -9.29
C CYS A 108 -6.93 2.57 -7.92
N GLY A 109 -5.66 2.92 -7.67
CA GLY A 109 -5.01 2.72 -6.38
C GLY A 109 -5.73 3.44 -5.23
N GLY A 110 -6.22 4.66 -5.47
CA GLY A 110 -7.05 5.42 -4.54
C GLY A 110 -8.34 4.70 -4.18
N CYS A 111 -9.07 4.21 -5.18
CA CYS A 111 -10.30 3.44 -4.96
C CYS A 111 -10.04 2.15 -4.17
N LEU A 112 -8.97 1.42 -4.49
CA LEU A 112 -8.62 0.18 -3.79
C LEU A 112 -8.18 0.43 -2.33
N ASN A 113 -7.40 1.48 -2.08
CA ASN A 113 -7.03 1.86 -0.71
C ASN A 113 -8.23 2.32 0.11
N PHE A 114 -9.18 3.03 -0.52
CA PHE A 114 -10.42 3.41 0.15
C PHE A 114 -11.26 2.17 0.52
N LEU A 115 -11.41 1.22 -0.41
CA LEU A 115 -12.08 -0.06 -0.13
C LEU A 115 -11.37 -0.83 0.99
N GLN A 116 -10.04 -0.88 0.97
CA GLN A 116 -9.24 -1.50 2.04
C GLN A 116 -9.52 -0.86 3.40
N ALA A 117 -9.57 0.48 3.48
CA ALA A 117 -9.88 1.17 4.72
C ALA A 117 -11.28 0.80 5.26
N ILE A 118 -12.28 0.70 4.37
CA ILE A 118 -13.62 0.22 4.74
C ILE A 118 -13.56 -1.20 5.30
N LEU A 119 -12.85 -2.12 4.62
CA LEU A 119 -12.71 -3.50 5.08
C LEU A 119 -12.03 -3.59 6.46
N ILE A 120 -11.03 -2.75 6.73
CA ILE A 120 -10.39 -2.69 8.05
C ILE A 120 -11.39 -2.20 9.12
N ILE A 121 -12.18 -1.18 8.82
CA ILE A 121 -13.21 -0.68 9.76
C ILE A 121 -14.25 -1.79 10.04
N LEU A 122 -14.71 -2.49 9.00
CA LEU A 122 -15.63 -3.62 9.17
C LEU A 122 -15.02 -4.74 10.01
N LEU A 123 -13.72 -5.02 9.83
CA LEU A 123 -13.00 -5.99 10.65
C LEU A 123 -12.95 -5.55 12.12
N MET A 124 -12.67 -4.28 12.40
CA MET A 124 -12.68 -3.75 13.78
C MET A 124 -14.07 -3.89 14.43
N VAL A 125 -15.13 -3.59 13.69
CA VAL A 125 -16.51 -3.77 14.17
C VAL A 125 -16.82 -5.25 14.43
N ALA A 126 -16.42 -6.14 13.52
CA ALA A 126 -16.60 -7.58 13.69
C ALA A 126 -15.86 -8.11 14.93
N MET A 127 -14.62 -7.69 15.14
CA MET A 127 -13.85 -8.04 16.34
C MET A 127 -14.55 -7.55 17.62
N GLY A 128 -15.14 -6.35 17.58
CA GLY A 128 -15.84 -5.78 18.76
C GLY A 128 -17.13 -6.53 19.07
N GLY A 129 -17.85 -6.98 18.03
CA GLY A 129 -19.01 -7.84 18.17
C GLY A 129 -18.66 -9.22 18.74
N VAL A 130 -17.53 -9.79 18.32
CA VAL A 130 -17.00 -11.05 18.86
C VAL A 130 -16.62 -10.87 20.34
N GLU A 131 -15.87 -9.82 20.68
CA GLU A 131 -15.49 -9.53 22.07
C GLU A 131 -16.72 -9.40 22.97
N GLY A 132 -17.70 -8.58 22.57
CA GLY A 132 -18.93 -8.37 23.33
C GLY A 132 -19.75 -9.64 23.48
N GLY A 133 -20.00 -10.36 22.38
CA GLY A 133 -20.81 -11.58 22.38
C GLY A 133 -20.17 -12.74 23.16
N CYS A 134 -18.86 -12.95 23.01
CA CYS A 134 -18.15 -14.00 23.74
C CYS A 134 -18.12 -13.74 25.25
N ARG A 135 -17.98 -12.47 25.65
CA ARG A 135 -17.92 -12.08 27.06
C ARG A 135 -19.24 -12.27 27.78
N GLU A 136 -20.37 -12.03 27.12
CA GLU A 136 -21.69 -12.26 27.71
C GLU A 136 -22.02 -13.75 27.86
N LEU A 137 -21.62 -14.57 26.89
CA LEU A 137 -21.96 -16.00 26.83
C LEU A 137 -20.98 -16.91 27.60
N ASN A 138 -19.86 -16.38 28.10
CA ASN A 138 -18.75 -17.16 28.68
C ASN A 138 -18.33 -18.37 27.81
N SER A 139 -18.59 -18.31 26.50
CA SER A 139 -18.27 -19.38 25.56
C SER A 139 -18.23 -18.83 24.14
N CYS A 140 -17.21 -19.21 23.38
CA CYS A 140 -17.12 -18.89 21.96
C CYS A 140 -16.58 -20.10 21.17
N PRO A 141 -17.47 -20.92 20.58
CA PRO A 141 -17.09 -22.20 20.01
C PRO A 141 -16.06 -22.07 18.88
N GLY A 142 -16.17 -21.06 18.02
CA GLY A 142 -15.21 -20.83 16.93
C GLY A 142 -13.80 -20.45 17.43
N ILE A 143 -13.71 -19.63 18.49
CA ILE A 143 -12.43 -19.29 19.12
C ILE A 143 -11.86 -20.50 19.84
N MET A 144 -12.70 -21.26 20.54
CA MET A 144 -12.32 -22.48 21.24
C MET A 144 -11.67 -23.50 20.30
N ASP A 145 -12.22 -23.68 19.10
CA ASP A 145 -11.65 -24.61 18.14
C ASP A 145 -10.33 -24.11 17.55
N ALA A 146 -10.14 -22.78 17.42
CA ALA A 146 -8.84 -22.19 17.08
C ALA A 146 -7.82 -22.30 18.22
N CYS A 147 -8.25 -22.17 19.49
CA CYS A 147 -7.39 -22.38 20.64
C CYS A 147 -6.90 -23.83 20.73
N LYS A 148 -7.79 -24.80 20.48
CA LYS A 148 -7.43 -26.24 20.47
C LYS A 148 -6.44 -26.59 19.36
N SER A 149 -6.42 -25.85 18.25
CA SER A 149 -5.47 -26.07 17.17
C SER A 149 -4.09 -25.47 17.44
N MET A 150 -3.98 -24.51 18.38
CA MET A 150 -2.70 -24.02 18.89
C MET A 150 -2.14 -25.03 19.89
N LYS A 151 -1.29 -25.94 19.42
CA LYS A 151 -0.48 -26.79 20.30
C LYS A 151 0.59 -25.94 20.98
N SER A 152 0.26 -25.34 22.12
CA SER A 152 1.24 -24.71 22.99
C SER A 152 1.57 -25.67 24.13
N ASP A 153 2.85 -25.90 24.38
CA ASP A 153 3.33 -26.63 25.56
C ASP A 153 3.06 -25.87 26.88
N ASP A 154 2.69 -24.59 26.80
CA ASP A 154 2.26 -23.80 27.95
C ASP A 154 0.84 -24.20 28.38
N PHE A 155 0.80 -24.94 29.49
CA PHE A 155 -0.39 -25.52 30.11
C PHE A 155 -1.57 -24.53 30.28
N ALA A 156 -1.32 -23.22 30.35
CA ALA A 156 -2.33 -22.18 30.49
C ALA A 156 -3.18 -21.95 29.21
N LEU A 157 -2.61 -22.06 28.00
CA LEU A 157 -3.35 -21.88 26.74
C LEU A 157 -4.29 -23.06 26.43
N SER A 158 -4.07 -24.22 27.05
CA SER A 158 -4.93 -25.40 26.89
C SER A 158 -6.31 -25.23 27.56
N THR A 159 -6.42 -24.29 28.51
CA THR A 159 -7.68 -23.95 29.17
C THR A 159 -8.40 -22.82 28.41
N TYR A 160 -9.74 -22.91 28.31
CA TYR A 160 -10.55 -21.90 27.61
C TYR A 160 -10.30 -20.49 28.14
N GLU A 161 -10.27 -20.33 29.47
CA GLU A 161 -10.04 -19.05 30.13
C GLU A 161 -8.67 -18.47 29.74
N GLY A 162 -7.60 -19.28 29.80
CA GLY A 162 -6.25 -18.80 29.45
C GLY A 162 -6.11 -18.39 27.98
N CYS A 163 -6.68 -19.15 27.03
CA CYS A 163 -6.64 -18.77 25.62
C CYS A 163 -7.50 -17.53 25.32
N PHE A 164 -8.70 -17.46 25.93
CA PHE A 164 -9.61 -16.34 25.72
C PHE A 164 -9.07 -15.04 26.32
N ASP A 165 -8.52 -15.07 27.53
CA ASP A 165 -7.87 -13.93 28.17
C ASP A 165 -6.65 -13.46 27.35
N TYR A 166 -5.87 -14.39 26.81
CA TYR A 166 -4.77 -14.06 25.91
C TYR A 166 -5.27 -13.34 24.65
N LEU A 167 -6.32 -13.85 24.00
CA LEU A 167 -6.90 -13.22 22.81
C LEU A 167 -7.47 -11.82 23.10
N ILE A 168 -8.21 -11.67 24.20
CA ILE A 168 -8.73 -10.36 24.63
C ILE A 168 -7.57 -9.41 24.92
N SER A 169 -6.49 -9.88 25.54
CA SER A 169 -5.32 -9.04 25.83
C SER A 169 -4.63 -8.53 24.56
N MET A 170 -4.75 -9.24 23.44
CA MET A 170 -4.23 -8.82 22.14
C MET A 170 -5.13 -7.82 21.40
N PHE A 171 -6.44 -7.76 21.70
CA PHE A 171 -7.37 -6.89 20.99
C PHE A 171 -6.99 -5.39 21.07
N PRO A 172 -6.61 -4.81 22.23
CA PRO A 172 -6.20 -3.41 22.29
C PRO A 172 -5.02 -3.09 21.36
N MET A 173 -4.03 -3.98 21.29
CA MET A 173 -2.87 -3.82 20.40
C MET A 173 -3.29 -3.96 18.93
N ALA A 174 -4.16 -4.91 18.62
CA ALA A 174 -4.72 -5.09 17.28
C ALA A 174 -5.53 -3.85 16.85
N TYR A 175 -6.41 -3.33 17.70
CA TYR A 175 -7.18 -2.10 17.44
C TYR A 175 -6.29 -0.89 17.21
N ALA A 176 -5.24 -0.72 18.04
CA ALA A 176 -4.27 0.35 17.83
C ALA A 176 -3.56 0.22 16.48
N GLY A 177 -3.10 -0.99 16.13
CA GLY A 177 -2.47 -1.27 14.84
C GLY A 177 -3.40 -1.03 13.65
N LEU A 178 -4.64 -1.53 13.71
CA LEU A 178 -5.67 -1.31 12.68
C LEU A 178 -6.05 0.16 12.56
N GLY A 179 -6.17 0.89 13.67
CA GLY A 179 -6.44 2.32 13.69
C GLY A 179 -5.34 3.14 12.99
N VAL A 180 -4.07 2.83 13.27
CA VAL A 180 -2.93 3.43 12.57
C VAL A 180 -2.98 3.09 11.07
N ALA A 181 -3.31 1.84 10.71
CA ALA A 181 -3.42 1.42 9.31
C ALA A 181 -4.53 2.17 8.55
N VAL A 182 -5.68 2.45 9.20
CA VAL A 182 -6.75 3.27 8.62
C VAL A 182 -6.28 4.71 8.41
N ALA A 183 -5.62 5.32 9.41
CA ALA A 183 -5.12 6.68 9.30
C ALA A 183 -4.14 6.84 8.13
N ILE A 184 -3.19 5.90 8.00
CA ILE A 184 -2.24 5.88 6.88
C ILE A 184 -2.96 5.69 5.54
N SER A 185 -3.94 4.78 5.49
CA SER A 185 -4.75 4.55 4.27
C SER A 185 -5.48 5.82 3.83
N CYS A 186 -6.06 6.58 4.76
CA CYS A 186 -6.71 7.87 4.46
C CYS A 186 -5.73 8.87 3.85
N CYS A 187 -4.54 9.04 4.43
CA CYS A 187 -3.50 9.89 3.86
C CYS A 187 -3.08 9.42 2.45
N ALA A 188 -2.93 8.11 2.26
CA ALA A 188 -2.56 7.52 0.97
C ALA A 188 -3.63 7.79 -0.11
N VAL A 189 -4.92 7.67 0.23
CA VAL A 189 -6.03 8.01 -0.66
C VAL A 189 -5.95 9.48 -1.08
N CYS A 190 -5.74 10.40 -0.12
CA CYS A 190 -5.59 11.82 -0.44
C CYS A 190 -4.44 12.09 -1.42
N PHE A 191 -3.27 11.47 -1.19
CA PHE A 191 -2.13 11.60 -2.10
C PHE A 191 -2.39 11.00 -3.47
N GLN A 192 -3.04 9.84 -3.55
CA GLN A 192 -3.40 9.19 -4.81
C GLN A 192 -4.41 10.01 -5.61
N CYS A 193 -5.42 10.59 -4.95
CA CYS A 193 -6.35 11.50 -5.60
C CYS A 193 -5.66 12.77 -6.11
N ALA A 194 -4.74 13.35 -5.33
CA ALA A 194 -3.94 14.50 -5.76
C ALA A 194 -3.04 14.16 -6.96
N SER A 195 -2.36 13.02 -6.93
CA SER A 195 -1.56 12.48 -8.04
C SER A 195 -2.40 12.28 -9.30
N ALA A 196 -3.58 11.66 -9.16
CA ALA A 196 -4.47 11.43 -10.28
C ALA A 196 -4.96 12.74 -10.90
N LYS A 197 -5.37 13.70 -10.05
CA LYS A 197 -5.82 15.04 -10.49
C LYS A 197 -4.72 15.80 -11.22
N TRP A 198 -3.55 15.97 -10.61
CA TRP A 198 -2.45 16.73 -11.22
C TRP A 198 -1.85 16.03 -12.45
N GLY A 199 -1.80 14.69 -12.45
CA GLY A 199 -1.41 13.92 -13.62
C GLY A 199 -2.38 14.11 -14.80
N ARG A 200 -3.68 14.19 -14.51
CA ARG A 200 -4.71 14.49 -15.52
C ARG A 200 -4.62 15.92 -16.04
N GLU A 201 -4.48 16.91 -15.15
CA GLU A 201 -4.31 18.32 -15.54
C GLU A 201 -3.08 18.48 -16.46
N LEU A 202 -1.95 17.86 -16.10
CA LEU A 202 -0.75 17.89 -16.95
C LEU A 202 -0.96 17.18 -18.30
N TYR A 203 -1.68 16.07 -18.31
CA TYR A 203 -2.05 15.37 -19.55
C TYR A 203 -2.90 16.23 -20.49
N GLU A 204 -3.88 16.95 -19.94
CA GLU A 204 -4.77 17.83 -20.71
C GLU A 204 -4.01 19.05 -21.26
N GLU A 205 -3.12 19.67 -20.47
CA GLU A 205 -2.31 20.80 -20.93
C GLU A 205 -1.34 20.42 -22.06
N LEU A 206 -0.71 19.24 -21.99
CA LEU A 206 0.15 18.75 -23.06
C LEU A 206 -0.62 18.49 -24.37
N ALA A 207 -1.89 18.10 -24.27
CA ALA A 207 -2.74 17.91 -25.43
C ALA A 207 -3.03 19.23 -26.17
N VAL A 208 -3.17 20.32 -25.41
CA VAL A 208 -3.41 21.66 -25.98
C VAL A 208 -2.15 22.16 -26.68
N GLU A 209 -0.96 21.95 -26.10
CA GLU A 209 0.29 22.36 -26.74
C GLU A 209 0.53 21.65 -28.07
N GLU A 210 0.26 20.34 -28.14
CA GLU A 210 0.40 19.56 -29.37
C GLU A 210 -0.43 20.14 -30.53
N LEU A 211 -1.65 20.61 -30.25
CA LEU A 211 -2.52 21.24 -31.25
C LEU A 211 -2.01 22.62 -31.72
N VAL A 212 -1.34 23.37 -30.86
CA VAL A 212 -0.78 24.69 -31.21
C VAL A 212 0.41 24.51 -32.16
N PHE A 213 1.28 23.53 -31.89
CA PHE A 213 2.42 23.24 -32.76
C PHE A 213 2.00 22.76 -34.15
N GLU A 214 0.97 21.93 -34.25
CA GLU A 214 0.42 21.51 -35.55
C GLU A 214 -0.11 22.72 -36.36
N SER A 215 -0.69 23.72 -35.71
CA SER A 215 -1.22 24.90 -36.40
C SER A 215 -0.15 25.88 -36.92
N ASP A 216 1.04 25.89 -36.31
CA ASP A 216 2.15 26.76 -36.73
C ASP A 216 2.96 26.17 -37.89
N GLU A 217 2.92 24.84 -38.12
CA GLU A 217 3.60 24.20 -39.27
C GLU A 217 2.87 24.38 -40.60
N ASP A 218 1.57 24.70 -40.58
CA ASP A 218 0.73 24.89 -41.77
C ASP A 218 0.79 26.30 -42.37
N VAL A 219 1.60 27.22 -41.81
CA VAL A 219 1.75 28.63 -42.24
C VAL A 219 3.10 28.88 -42.90
#